data_AF-A0A975EZQ3-F1
#
_entry.id   AF-A0A975EZQ3-F1
#
_cell.length_a   1.000
_cell.length_b   1.000
_cell.length_c   1.000
_cell.angle_alpha   90.00
_cell.angle_beta   90.00
_cell.angle_gamma   90.00
#
_symmetry.space_group_name_H-M   'P 1'
#
loop_
_entity.id
_entity.type
_entity.pdbx_description
1 polymer ?
#
loop_
_entity_poly.entity_id
_entity_poly.type
_entity_poly.pdbx_seq_one_letter_code
_entity_poly.pdbx_strand_id
1 'polypeptide(L)'
;MFFLLAAVFFFCSCRSGAVLDVPVPSEQKVVKNNIASEYYSIAEAYFDLKNYTKAETYYKLAMREESLRSASYYQLGRVYALSKRWDEAKKVFTDLIKKDPENLSFAESLAYITAMSGETASALEMYLDLTKKNPDNSEILCNYISLLIYTEKTELAEKELINLKNKFPDNANIENFQKRISEGTEKAEKAKEEENTEKNKPASGSEGG
;
A
#
# COMPACT_ATOMS: atom_id res chain seq x y z
N MET A 1 79.97 -49.78 33.06
CA MET A 1 79.70 -49.48 31.64
C MET A 1 78.23 -49.08 31.54
N PHE A 2 77.96 -47.79 31.77
CA PHE A 2 76.63 -47.18 31.75
C PHE A 2 76.27 -46.87 30.30
N PHE A 3 75.10 -47.31 29.82
CA PHE A 3 74.50 -46.79 28.58
C PHE A 3 73.17 -46.12 28.91
N LEU A 4 73.18 -44.79 28.81
CA LEU A 4 72.05 -43.89 28.90
C LEU A 4 71.32 -43.92 27.55
N LEU A 5 70.08 -44.39 27.49
CA LEU A 5 69.21 -44.23 26.32
C LEU A 5 68.39 -42.96 26.49
N ALA A 6 68.80 -41.90 25.79
CA ALA A 6 68.08 -40.63 25.76
C ALA A 6 66.80 -40.77 24.92
N ALA A 7 65.65 -40.77 25.60
CA ALA A 7 64.35 -40.63 24.96
C ALA A 7 64.16 -39.17 24.53
N VAL A 8 64.33 -38.90 23.24
CA VAL A 8 63.98 -37.60 22.63
C VAL A 8 62.45 -37.53 22.60
N PHE A 9 61.86 -36.87 23.60
CA PHE A 9 60.47 -36.46 23.57
C PHE A 9 60.29 -35.37 22.51
N PHE A 10 59.91 -35.80 21.31
CA PHE A 10 59.37 -34.91 20.29
C PHE A 10 57.99 -34.46 20.80
N PHE A 11 57.91 -33.26 21.40
CA PHE A 11 56.64 -32.61 21.71
C PHE A 11 55.95 -32.27 20.38
N CYS A 12 55.22 -33.24 19.85
CA CYS A 12 54.28 -33.03 18.76
C CYS A 12 53.16 -32.15 19.31
N SER A 13 53.26 -30.85 19.07
CA SER A 13 52.17 -29.90 19.32
C SER A 13 51.07 -30.15 18.29
N CYS A 14 50.33 -31.25 18.41
CA CYS A 14 49.07 -31.43 17.69
C CYS A 14 48.03 -30.49 18.31
N ARG A 15 48.11 -29.22 17.92
CA ARG A 15 47.00 -28.28 17.96
C ARG A 15 45.99 -28.76 16.91
N SER A 16 45.21 -29.76 17.27
CA SER A 16 44.14 -30.29 16.44
C SER A 16 42.87 -30.35 17.26
N GLY A 17 42.44 -29.18 17.73
CA GLY A 17 41.02 -28.94 17.98
C GLY A 17 40.32 -28.91 16.62
N ALA A 18 40.20 -30.08 15.98
CA ALA A 18 39.26 -30.27 14.90
C ALA A 18 37.89 -30.19 15.55
N VAL A 19 37.31 -28.98 15.56
CA VAL A 19 35.88 -28.83 15.77
C VAL A 19 35.26 -29.69 14.68
N LEU A 20 34.58 -30.76 15.09
CA LEU A 20 33.78 -31.60 14.21
C LEU A 20 32.69 -30.70 13.64
N ASP A 21 32.97 -30.11 12.47
CA ASP A 21 32.05 -29.29 11.70
C ASP A 21 31.04 -30.21 11.01
N VAL A 22 30.30 -30.96 11.83
CA VAL A 22 29.20 -31.82 11.37
C VAL A 22 28.00 -30.88 11.23
N PRO A 23 27.56 -30.57 10.00
CA PRO A 23 26.46 -29.65 9.79
C PRO A 23 25.23 -30.20 10.50
N VAL A 24 24.67 -29.45 11.44
CA VAL A 24 23.44 -29.86 12.12
C VAL A 24 22.31 -29.84 11.09
N PRO A 25 21.57 -30.95 10.90
CA PRO A 25 20.44 -30.95 9.99
C PRO A 25 19.48 -29.81 10.33
N SER A 26 19.09 -29.03 9.33
CA SER A 26 18.26 -27.81 9.41
C SER A 26 18.91 -26.51 9.93
N GLU A 27 20.13 -26.53 10.48
CA GLU A 27 20.79 -25.32 11.00
C GLU A 27 20.90 -24.21 9.95
N GLN A 28 21.36 -24.55 8.75
CA GLN A 28 21.44 -23.58 7.64
C GLN A 28 20.08 -22.98 7.28
N LYS A 29 18.99 -23.78 7.36
CA LYS A 29 17.64 -23.31 7.09
C LYS A 29 17.16 -22.34 8.17
N VAL A 30 17.44 -22.65 9.44
CA VAL A 30 17.13 -21.76 10.58
C VAL A 30 17.90 -20.45 10.47
N VAL A 31 19.21 -20.52 10.20
CA VAL A 31 20.05 -19.33 10.02
C VAL A 31 19.52 -18.44 8.89
N LYS A 32 19.19 -19.02 7.73
CA LYS A 32 18.61 -18.27 6.60
C LYS A 32 17.29 -17.60 6.96
N ASN A 33 16.38 -18.33 7.60
CA ASN A 33 15.10 -17.79 8.07
C ASN A 33 15.29 -16.65 9.07
N ASN A 34 16.22 -16.78 10.01
CA ASN A 34 16.51 -15.75 11.00
C ASN A 34 17.08 -14.49 10.35
N ILE A 35 18.03 -14.65 9.42
CA ILE A 35 18.60 -13.52 8.67
C ILE A 35 17.53 -12.80 7.84
N ALA A 36 16.63 -13.54 7.18
CA ALA A 36 15.56 -12.92 6.41
C ALA A 36 14.54 -12.18 7.29
N SER A 37 14.27 -12.71 8.48
CA SER A 37 13.43 -12.05 9.49
C SER A 37 14.07 -10.74 9.96
N GLU A 38 15.39 -10.74 10.19
CA GLU A 38 16.13 -9.52 10.53
C GLU A 38 16.07 -8.50 9.39
N TYR A 39 16.25 -8.93 8.13
CA TYR A 39 16.07 -8.03 6.99
C TYR A 39 14.66 -7.45 6.91
N TYR A 40 13.62 -8.24 7.23
CA TYR A 40 12.25 -7.74 7.29
C TYR A 40 12.10 -6.65 8.35
N SER A 41 12.59 -6.86 9.57
CA SER A 41 12.53 -5.87 10.65
C SER A 41 13.32 -4.60 10.33
N ILE A 42 14.50 -4.71 9.71
CA ILE A 42 15.27 -3.56 9.22
C ILE A 42 14.48 -2.79 8.15
N ALA A 43 13.80 -3.51 7.25
CA ALA A 43 12.97 -2.89 6.22
C ALA A 43 11.77 -2.14 6.81
N GLU A 44 11.13 -2.69 7.84
CA GLU A 44 10.05 -2.02 8.60
C GLU A 44 10.56 -0.73 9.26
N ALA A 45 11.71 -0.78 9.94
CA ALA A 45 12.30 0.40 10.53
C ALA A 45 12.60 1.49 9.49
N TYR A 46 13.14 1.13 8.32
CA TYR A 46 13.34 2.10 7.24
C TYR A 46 12.04 2.60 6.62
N PHE A 47 11.02 1.76 6.55
CA PHE A 47 9.69 2.12 6.07
C PHE A 47 9.06 3.19 6.98
N ASP A 48 9.13 3.02 8.30
CA ASP A 48 8.60 3.98 9.28
C ASP A 48 9.37 5.30 9.25
N LEU A 49 10.67 5.25 8.98
CA LEU A 49 11.52 6.42 8.72
C LEU A 49 11.25 7.07 7.35
N LYS A 50 10.29 6.57 6.57
CA LYS A 50 9.96 6.99 5.20
C LYS A 50 11.15 6.89 4.23
N ASN A 51 12.18 6.12 4.59
CA ASN A 51 13.31 5.83 3.73
C ASN A 51 12.98 4.64 2.84
N TYR A 52 12.10 4.88 1.87
CA TYR A 52 11.53 3.85 1.03
C TYR A 52 12.57 3.12 0.16
N THR A 53 13.65 3.79 -0.25
CA THR A 53 14.74 3.17 -1.01
C THR A 53 15.45 2.08 -0.20
N LYS A 54 15.75 2.35 1.08
CA LYS A 54 16.35 1.33 1.95
C LYS A 54 15.33 0.26 2.33
N ALA A 55 14.09 0.63 2.64
CA ALA A 55 13.02 -0.32 2.91
C ALA A 55 12.85 -1.33 1.77
N GLU A 56 12.79 -0.85 0.52
CA GLU A 56 12.74 -1.71 -0.67
C GLU A 56 13.90 -2.70 -0.73
N THR A 57 15.12 -2.22 -0.48
CA THR A 57 16.32 -3.05 -0.52
C THR A 57 16.22 -4.22 0.46
N TYR A 58 15.86 -3.93 1.71
CA TYR A 58 15.79 -4.94 2.75
C TYR A 58 14.57 -5.87 2.60
N TYR A 59 13.42 -5.37 2.15
CA TYR A 59 12.29 -6.24 1.80
C TYR A 59 12.62 -7.20 0.65
N LYS A 60 13.37 -6.75 -0.38
CA LYS A 60 13.85 -7.64 -1.45
C LYS A 60 14.80 -8.72 -0.95
N LEU A 61 15.61 -8.43 0.08
CA LEU A 61 16.46 -9.42 0.72
C LEU A 61 15.63 -10.43 1.53
N ALA A 62 14.69 -9.96 2.34
CA ALA A 62 13.79 -10.80 3.13
C ALA A 62 12.94 -11.73 2.24
N MET A 63 12.45 -11.22 1.11
CA MET A 63 11.62 -11.95 0.14
C MET A 63 12.31 -13.17 -0.50
N ARG A 64 13.62 -13.32 -0.35
CA ARG A 64 14.35 -14.49 -0.87
C ARG A 64 13.94 -15.78 -0.16
N GLU A 65 13.58 -15.69 1.12
CA GLU A 65 13.10 -16.82 1.90
C GLU A 65 11.59 -17.01 1.72
N GLU A 66 11.18 -18.27 1.53
CA GLU A 66 9.80 -18.60 1.18
C GLU A 66 8.79 -18.19 2.25
N SER A 67 9.17 -18.33 3.53
CA SER A 67 8.33 -17.94 4.67
C SER A 67 7.99 -16.45 4.71
N LEU A 68 8.83 -15.59 4.13
CA LEU A 68 8.64 -14.14 4.12
C LEU A 68 8.32 -13.59 2.73
N ARG A 69 8.25 -14.44 1.69
CA ARG A 69 8.06 -14.00 0.31
C ARG A 69 6.77 -13.19 0.15
N SER A 70 5.65 -13.73 0.62
CA SER A 70 4.34 -13.08 0.48
C SER A 70 4.24 -11.78 1.29
N ALA A 71 4.67 -11.81 2.56
CA ALA A 71 4.67 -10.64 3.43
C ALA A 71 5.56 -9.52 2.88
N SER A 72 6.76 -9.85 2.43
CA SER A 72 7.70 -8.87 1.85
C SER A 72 7.19 -8.32 0.53
N TYR A 73 6.50 -9.13 -0.29
CA TYR A 73 5.93 -8.67 -1.56
C TYR A 73 4.80 -7.64 -1.33
N TYR A 74 3.92 -7.89 -0.37
CA TYR A 74 2.91 -6.92 0.05
C TYR A 74 3.54 -5.60 0.53
N GLN A 75 4.56 -5.68 1.39
CA GLN A 75 5.25 -4.47 1.87
C GLN A 75 5.96 -3.72 0.75
N LEU A 76 6.53 -4.40 -0.24
CA LEU A 76 7.07 -3.76 -1.45
C LEU A 76 6.00 -2.98 -2.22
N GLY A 77 4.78 -3.53 -2.34
CA GLY A 77 3.64 -2.81 -2.94
C GLY A 77 3.34 -1.50 -2.21
N ARG A 78 3.32 -1.53 -0.87
CA ARG A 78 3.14 -0.33 -0.03
C ARG A 78 4.29 0.67 -0.19
N VAL A 79 5.53 0.19 -0.20
CA VAL A 79 6.73 1.01 -0.45
C VAL A 79 6.63 1.74 -1.78
N TYR A 80 6.24 1.04 -2.85
CA TYR A 80 6.07 1.64 -4.17
C TYR A 80 4.94 2.68 -4.18
N ALA A 81 3.80 2.38 -3.55
CA ALA A 81 2.68 3.32 -3.46
C ALA A 81 3.08 4.60 -2.72
N LEU A 82 3.72 4.49 -1.54
CA LEU A 82 4.13 5.66 -0.76
C LEU A 82 5.28 6.45 -1.42
N SER A 83 6.07 5.80 -2.27
CA SER A 83 7.10 6.44 -3.11
C SER A 83 6.54 7.02 -4.41
N LYS A 84 5.21 7.00 -4.61
CA LYS A 84 4.53 7.43 -5.85
C LYS A 84 4.96 6.67 -7.11
N ARG A 85 5.49 5.45 -6.94
CA ARG A 85 5.85 4.52 -8.02
C ARG A 85 4.62 3.69 -8.35
N TRP A 86 3.64 4.35 -8.97
CA TRP A 86 2.29 3.82 -9.12
C TRP A 86 2.22 2.53 -9.92
N ASP A 87 2.93 2.44 -11.05
CA ASP A 87 2.90 1.25 -11.92
C ASP A 87 3.43 -0.01 -11.23
N GLU A 88 4.51 0.15 -10.44
CA GLU A 88 5.09 -0.96 -9.68
C GLU A 88 4.18 -1.39 -8.55
N ALA A 89 3.55 -0.43 -7.86
CA ALA A 89 2.56 -0.72 -6.83
C ALA A 89 1.34 -1.47 -7.43
N LYS A 90 0.80 -1.00 -8.55
CA LYS A 90 -0.31 -1.66 -9.25
C LYS A 90 0.04 -3.09 -9.65
N LYS A 91 1.24 -3.31 -10.17
CA LYS A 91 1.71 -4.65 -10.53
C LYS A 91 1.72 -5.58 -9.32
N VAL A 92 2.27 -5.13 -8.20
CA VAL A 92 2.30 -5.92 -6.96
C VAL A 92 0.88 -6.30 -6.52
N PHE A 93 -0.03 -5.33 -6.39
CA PHE A 93 -1.38 -5.61 -5.91
C PHE A 93 -2.22 -6.42 -6.90
N THR A 94 -2.01 -6.23 -8.21
CA THR A 94 -2.63 -7.09 -9.24
C THR A 94 -2.17 -8.54 -9.10
N ASP A 95 -0.87 -8.77 -8.86
CA ASP A 95 -0.35 -10.12 -8.67
C ASP A 95 -0.81 -10.74 -7.34
N LEU A 96 -1.00 -9.94 -6.29
CA LEU A 96 -1.56 -10.39 -5.02
C LEU A 96 -3.04 -10.80 -5.18
N ILE A 97 -3.85 -10.01 -5.86
CA ILE A 97 -5.25 -10.33 -6.16
C ILE A 97 -5.36 -11.63 -6.98
N LYS A 98 -4.46 -11.88 -7.94
CA LYS A 98 -4.46 -13.14 -8.69
C LYS A 98 -4.19 -14.36 -7.80
N LYS A 99 -3.41 -14.21 -6.74
CA LYS A 99 -3.08 -15.29 -5.81
C LYS A 99 -4.18 -15.52 -4.78
N ASP A 100 -4.82 -14.45 -4.33
CA ASP A 100 -5.86 -14.48 -3.31
C ASP A 100 -6.97 -13.48 -3.70
N PRO A 101 -7.91 -13.90 -4.58
CA PRO A 101 -8.97 -13.01 -5.09
C PRO A 101 -10.00 -12.60 -4.04
N GLU A 102 -10.14 -13.37 -2.96
CA GLU A 102 -11.11 -13.14 -1.89
C GLU A 102 -10.61 -12.11 -0.88
N ASN A 103 -9.31 -11.82 -0.88
CA ASN A 103 -8.74 -10.81 0.00
C ASN A 103 -8.98 -9.40 -0.54
N LEU A 104 -10.13 -8.84 -0.15
CA LEU A 104 -10.58 -7.51 -0.57
C LEU A 104 -9.62 -6.38 -0.19
N SER A 105 -8.74 -6.58 0.81
CA SER A 105 -7.76 -5.54 1.18
C SER A 105 -6.70 -5.29 0.09
N PHE A 106 -6.42 -6.28 -0.77
CA PHE A 106 -5.58 -6.08 -1.96
C PHE A 106 -6.30 -5.29 -3.05
N ALA A 107 -7.58 -5.58 -3.26
CA ALA A 107 -8.42 -4.84 -4.21
C ALA A 107 -8.63 -3.38 -3.76
N GLU A 108 -8.80 -3.15 -2.45
CA GLU A 108 -8.85 -1.83 -1.85
C GLU A 108 -7.52 -1.06 -2.04
N SER A 109 -6.40 -1.70 -1.75
CA SER A 109 -5.07 -1.09 -1.97
C SER A 109 -4.88 -0.70 -3.44
N LEU A 110 -5.30 -1.57 -4.38
CA LEU A 110 -5.25 -1.26 -5.81
C LEU A 110 -6.18 -0.10 -6.18
N ALA A 111 -7.40 -0.03 -5.64
CA ALA A 111 -8.34 1.07 -5.89
C ALA A 111 -7.77 2.41 -5.39
N TYR A 112 -7.17 2.42 -4.20
CA TYR A 112 -6.45 3.58 -3.68
C TYR A 112 -5.30 4.00 -4.59
N ILE A 113 -4.44 3.07 -5.00
CA ILE A 113 -3.30 3.37 -5.89
C ILE A 113 -3.78 3.93 -7.23
N THR A 114 -4.84 3.36 -7.81
CA THR A 114 -5.43 3.81 -9.07
C THR A 114 -6.04 5.21 -8.94
N ALA A 115 -6.66 5.54 -7.79
CA ALA A 115 -7.13 6.90 -7.53
C ALA A 115 -5.95 7.88 -7.45
N MET A 116 -4.91 7.53 -6.70
CA MET A 116 -3.73 8.38 -6.48
C MET A 116 -2.84 8.54 -7.71
N SER A 117 -2.90 7.60 -8.67
CA SER A 117 -2.23 7.72 -9.97
C SER A 117 -2.98 8.60 -10.97
N GLY A 118 -4.19 9.07 -10.63
CA GLY A 118 -5.02 9.95 -11.45
C GLY A 118 -6.09 9.24 -12.28
N GLU A 119 -6.16 7.90 -12.25
CA GLU A 119 -7.17 7.09 -12.94
C GLU A 119 -8.49 7.03 -12.14
N THR A 120 -9.01 8.21 -11.81
CA THR A 120 -10.17 8.41 -10.94
C THR A 120 -11.42 7.69 -11.43
N ALA A 121 -11.66 7.64 -12.74
CA ALA A 121 -12.80 6.93 -13.31
C ALA A 121 -12.77 5.42 -13.02
N SER A 122 -11.61 4.78 -13.23
CA SER A 122 -11.44 3.36 -12.92
C SER A 122 -11.51 3.10 -11.41
N ALA A 123 -10.88 3.96 -10.61
CA ALA A 123 -10.94 3.84 -9.16
C ALA A 123 -12.37 3.95 -8.61
N LEU A 124 -13.23 4.80 -9.19
CA LEU A 124 -14.65 4.88 -8.82
C LEU A 124 -15.40 3.57 -9.07
N GLU A 125 -15.15 2.90 -10.19
CA GLU A 125 -15.75 1.60 -10.48
C GLU A 125 -15.26 0.54 -9.49
N MET A 126 -13.97 0.54 -9.18
CA MET A 126 -13.38 -0.37 -8.20
C MET A 126 -13.96 -0.18 -6.81
N TYR A 127 -14.07 1.07 -6.33
CA TYR A 127 -14.66 1.36 -5.03
C TYR A 127 -16.15 1.02 -4.98
N LEU A 128 -16.90 1.24 -6.07
CA LEU A 128 -18.30 0.83 -6.16
C LEU A 128 -18.47 -0.71 -6.09
N ASP A 129 -17.57 -1.47 -6.69
CA ASP A 129 -17.57 -2.93 -6.56
C ASP A 129 -17.21 -3.35 -5.13
N LEU A 130 -16.22 -2.72 -4.52
CA LEU A 130 -15.81 -2.97 -3.14
C LEU A 130 -16.92 -2.68 -2.13
N THR A 131 -17.69 -1.59 -2.27
CA THR A 131 -18.83 -1.29 -1.38
C THR A 131 -19.95 -2.32 -1.50
N LYS A 132 -20.11 -2.96 -2.67
CA LYS A 132 -21.08 -4.05 -2.86
C LYS A 132 -20.60 -5.36 -2.25
N LYS A 133 -19.31 -5.67 -2.38
CA LYS A 133 -18.69 -6.89 -1.83
C LYS A 133 -18.53 -6.83 -0.30
N ASN A 134 -18.32 -5.64 0.25
CA ASN A 134 -18.16 -5.43 1.69
C ASN A 134 -19.11 -4.32 2.21
N PRO A 135 -20.42 -4.60 2.23
CA PRO A 135 -21.44 -3.58 2.53
C PRO A 135 -21.43 -3.08 3.97
N ASP A 136 -20.71 -3.75 4.88
CA ASP A 136 -20.63 -3.45 6.31
C ASP A 136 -19.28 -2.80 6.69
N ASN A 137 -18.42 -2.50 5.72
CA ASN A 137 -17.20 -1.76 5.93
C ASN A 137 -17.39 -0.27 5.62
N SER A 138 -17.53 0.53 6.68
CA SER A 138 -17.68 1.99 6.56
C SER A 138 -16.46 2.70 5.97
N GLU A 139 -15.25 2.14 6.09
CA GLU A 139 -14.01 2.75 5.57
C GLU A 139 -14.00 2.74 4.04
N ILE A 140 -14.36 1.61 3.43
CA ILE A 140 -14.50 1.49 1.97
C ILE A 140 -15.58 2.46 1.45
N LEU A 141 -16.71 2.57 2.15
CA LEU A 141 -17.77 3.52 1.80
C LEU A 141 -17.28 4.98 1.93
N CYS A 142 -16.52 5.31 2.98
CA CYS A 142 -15.92 6.63 3.16
C CYS A 142 -14.90 6.95 2.05
N ASN A 143 -14.08 5.99 1.63
CA ASN A 143 -13.13 6.13 0.54
C ASN A 143 -13.87 6.38 -0.79
N TYR A 144 -14.97 5.68 -1.04
CA TYR A 144 -15.83 5.91 -2.21
C TYR A 144 -16.45 7.31 -2.22
N ILE A 145 -17.08 7.72 -1.11
CA ILE A 145 -17.66 9.06 -0.96
C ILE A 145 -16.61 10.15 -1.15
N SER A 146 -15.42 9.97 -0.55
CA SER A 146 -14.30 10.91 -0.70
C SER A 146 -13.89 11.09 -2.15
N LEU A 147 -13.85 10.00 -2.93
CA LEU A 147 -13.53 10.03 -4.35
C LEU A 147 -14.66 10.64 -5.19
N LEU A 148 -15.93 10.40 -4.85
CA LEU A 148 -17.07 11.05 -5.49
C LEU A 148 -17.04 12.56 -5.29
N ILE A 149 -16.76 13.03 -4.07
CA ILE A 149 -16.60 14.46 -3.76
C ILE A 149 -15.42 15.04 -4.55
N TYR A 150 -14.28 14.35 -4.58
CA TYR A 150 -13.08 14.80 -5.32
C TYR A 150 -13.35 14.94 -6.82
N THR A 151 -14.18 14.07 -7.38
CA THR A 151 -14.56 14.08 -8.80
C THR A 151 -15.81 14.93 -9.09
N GLU A 152 -16.24 15.76 -8.13
CA GLU A 152 -17.41 16.65 -8.23
C GLU A 152 -18.72 15.91 -8.62
N LYS A 153 -18.83 14.61 -8.28
CA LYS A 153 -20.05 13.81 -8.48
C LYS A 153 -21.01 13.97 -7.30
N THR A 154 -21.44 15.20 -7.07
CA THR A 154 -22.16 15.64 -5.86
C THR A 154 -23.45 14.87 -5.59
N GLU A 155 -24.27 14.62 -6.61
CA GLU A 155 -25.53 13.86 -6.47
C GLU A 155 -25.30 12.43 -5.95
N LEU A 156 -24.28 11.76 -6.49
CA LEU A 156 -23.91 10.41 -6.05
C LEU A 156 -23.28 10.44 -4.65
N ALA A 157 -22.45 11.45 -4.37
CA ALA A 157 -21.85 11.62 -3.05
C ALA A 157 -22.93 11.82 -1.96
N GLU A 158 -23.96 12.60 -2.24
CA GLU A 158 -25.09 12.83 -1.33
C GLU A 158 -25.88 11.54 -1.08
N LYS A 159 -26.19 10.78 -2.14
CA LYS A 159 -26.84 9.47 -2.02
C LYS A 159 -26.06 8.52 -1.13
N GLU A 160 -24.75 8.40 -1.34
CA GLU A 160 -23.92 7.49 -0.55
C GLU A 160 -23.66 8.01 0.88
N LEU A 161 -23.68 9.33 1.10
CA LEU A 161 -23.67 9.91 2.44
C LEU A 161 -24.95 9.54 3.23
N ILE A 162 -26.12 9.53 2.58
CA ILE A 162 -27.36 9.06 3.21
C ILE A 162 -27.23 7.57 3.58
N ASN A 163 -26.66 6.75 2.70
CA ASN A 163 -26.36 5.35 2.98
C ASN A 163 -25.42 5.20 4.19
N LEU A 164 -24.33 5.99 4.25
CA LEU A 164 -23.40 6.02 5.38
C LEU A 164 -24.10 6.39 6.69
N LYS A 165 -24.94 7.43 6.71
CA LYS A 165 -25.71 7.85 7.90
C LYS A 165 -26.67 6.77 8.40
N ASN A 166 -27.33 6.06 7.48
CA ASN A 166 -28.29 5.02 7.84
C ASN A 166 -27.62 3.77 8.41
N LYS A 167 -26.49 3.36 7.84
CA LYS A 167 -25.77 2.15 8.26
C LYS A 167 -24.80 2.37 9.42
N PHE A 168 -24.18 3.54 9.48
CA PHE A 168 -23.09 3.87 10.40
C PHE A 168 -23.32 5.27 11.01
N PRO A 169 -24.39 5.47 11.80
CA PRO A 169 -24.77 6.79 12.31
C PRO A 169 -23.68 7.48 13.15
N ASP A 170 -22.80 6.71 13.78
CA ASP A 170 -21.70 7.21 14.61
C ASP A 170 -20.39 7.45 13.82
N ASN A 171 -20.40 7.36 12.49
CA ASN A 171 -19.20 7.53 11.68
C ASN A 171 -18.71 8.99 11.70
N ALA A 172 -17.47 9.21 12.14
CA ALA A 172 -16.87 10.53 12.33
C ALA A 172 -16.75 11.37 11.04
N ASN A 173 -16.80 10.77 9.85
CA ASN A 173 -16.66 11.49 8.58
C ASN A 173 -17.98 12.13 8.11
N ILE A 174 -19.12 11.80 8.70
CA ILE A 174 -20.45 12.24 8.24
C ILE A 174 -20.55 13.77 8.14
N GLU A 175 -20.17 14.48 9.20
CA GLU A 175 -20.25 15.95 9.23
C GLU A 175 -19.30 16.59 8.21
N ASN A 176 -18.09 16.05 8.06
CA ASN A 176 -17.12 16.54 7.10
C ASN A 176 -17.62 16.36 5.65
N PHE A 177 -18.15 15.18 5.32
CA PHE A 177 -18.70 14.92 4.01
C PHE A 177 -19.92 15.80 3.72
N GLN A 178 -20.82 15.98 4.68
CA GLN A 178 -21.98 16.83 4.51
C GLN A 178 -21.57 18.28 4.16
N LYS A 179 -20.60 18.83 4.89
CA LYS A 179 -20.07 20.17 4.62
C LYS A 179 -19.43 20.28 3.23
N ARG A 180 -18.58 19.31 2.84
CA ARG A 180 -17.89 19.34 1.54
C ARG A 180 -18.86 19.18 0.37
N ILE A 181 -19.92 18.39 0.54
CA ILE A 181 -20.97 18.22 -0.46
C ILE A 181 -21.77 19.52 -0.63
N SER A 182 -22.19 20.17 0.46
CA SER A 182 -22.94 21.43 0.36
C SER A 182 -22.12 22.54 -0.30
N GLU A 183 -20.84 22.67 0.05
CA GLU A 183 -19.92 23.62 -0.60
C GLU A 183 -19.76 23.33 -2.10
N GLY A 184 -19.72 22.05 -2.48
CA GLY A 184 -19.69 21.62 -3.87
C GLY A 184 -20.98 21.96 -4.64
N THR A 185 -22.15 21.77 -4.03
CA THR A 185 -23.44 22.12 -4.62
C THR A 185 -23.56 23.62 -4.87
N GLU A 186 -23.27 24.46 -3.88
CA GLU A 186 -23.35 25.92 -4.01
C GLU A 186 -22.40 26.44 -5.11
N LYS A 187 -21.20 25.89 -5.22
CA LYS A 187 -20.24 26.23 -6.28
C LYS A 187 -20.80 25.87 -7.66
N ALA A 188 -21.41 24.69 -7.80
CA ALA A 188 -22.00 24.24 -9.05
C ALA A 188 -23.23 25.08 -9.46
N GLU A 189 -24.03 25.53 -8.50
CA GLU A 189 -25.18 26.42 -8.75
C GLU A 189 -24.72 27.80 -9.24
N LYS A 190 -23.77 28.43 -8.55
CA LYS A 190 -23.20 29.73 -8.97
C LYS A 190 -22.60 29.67 -10.37
N ALA A 191 -21.87 28.61 -10.69
CA ALA A 191 -21.30 28.43 -12.02
C ALA A 191 -22.38 28.34 -13.12
N LYS A 192 -23.51 27.69 -12.85
CA LYS A 192 -24.64 27.63 -13.80
C LYS A 192 -25.34 28.98 -13.97
N GLU A 193 -25.45 29.76 -12.90
CA GLU A 193 -26.02 31.12 -12.96
C GLU A 193 -25.14 32.04 -13.80
N GLU A 194 -23.82 32.04 -13.57
CA GLU A 194 -22.84 32.83 -14.31
C GLU A 194 -22.87 32.49 -15.82
N GLU A 195 -22.87 31.20 -16.17
CA GLU A 195 -22.95 30.73 -17.56
C GLU A 195 -24.25 31.17 -18.25
N ASN A 196 -25.37 31.17 -17.52
CA ASN A 196 -26.66 31.62 -18.05
C ASN A 196 -26.71 33.15 -18.24
N THR A 197 -26.10 33.93 -17.35
CA THR A 197 -25.98 35.40 -17.53
C THR A 197 -25.07 35.76 -18.70
N GLU A 198 -24.01 35.00 -18.97
CA GLU A 198 -23.10 35.26 -20.08
C GLU A 198 -23.74 34.91 -21.44
N LYS A 199 -24.50 33.80 -21.52
CA LYS A 199 -25.26 33.42 -22.72
C LYS A 199 -26.42 34.36 -23.04
N ASN A 200 -26.98 35.05 -22.04
CA ASN A 200 -28.10 36.00 -22.22
C ASN A 200 -27.65 37.46 -22.40
N LYS A 201 -26.34 37.73 -22.54
CA LYS A 201 -25.85 39.08 -22.84
C LYS A 201 -26.28 39.46 -24.27
N PRO A 202 -26.99 40.59 -24.49
CA PRO A 202 -27.38 41.00 -25.83
C PRO A 202 -26.12 41.12 -26.69
N ALA A 203 -26.13 40.55 -27.90
CA ALA A 203 -25.10 40.83 -28.89
C ALA A 203 -25.05 42.35 -29.07
N SER A 204 -24.05 43.00 -28.48
CA SER A 204 -23.84 44.44 -28.67
C SER A 204 -23.62 44.64 -30.16
N GLY A 205 -24.60 45.28 -30.79
CA GLY A 205 -24.67 45.45 -32.23
C GLY A 205 -23.35 45.97 -32.79
N SER A 206 -22.83 45.25 -33.78
CA SER A 206 -22.01 45.85 -34.82
C SER A 206 -22.92 46.75 -35.65
N GLU A 207 -23.19 47.96 -35.15
CA GLU A 207 -23.67 49.08 -35.95
C GLU A 207 -22.54 50.11 -36.05
N GLY A 208 -22.29 50.54 -37.29
CA GLY A 208 -21.30 51.55 -37.67
C GLY A 208 -20.29 50.95 -38.64
N GLY A 209 -20.21 51.35 -39.89
CA GLY A 209 -20.81 52.48 -40.61
C GLY A 209 -19.98 52.68 -41.87
#